data_AF-A0A0F6YGD7-F1
#
_entry.id   AF-A0A0F6YGD7-F1
#
_cell.length_a   1.000
_cell.length_b   1.000
_cell.length_c   1.000
_cell.angle_alpha   90.00
_cell.angle_beta   90.00
_cell.angle_gamma   90.00
#
_symmetry.space_group_name_H-M   'P 1'
#
loop_
_entity.id
_entity.type
_entity.pdbx_description
1 polymer ?
#
loop_
_entity_poly.entity_id
_entity_poly.type
_entity_poly.pdbx_seq_one_letter_code
_entity_poly.pdbx_strand_id
1 'polypeptide(L)'
;MSDEEKVRHALERAAAALADAEAALDACSAATRAQLAPLVQRAILALGDAKWRSEHASASTAMLYAHEAETAAVAARARVRRAR
;
A
#
# COMPACT_ATOMS: atom_id res chain seq x y z
N MET A 1 10.97 13.93 -14.66
CA MET A 1 9.62 13.54 -14.22
C MET A 1 8.93 14.78 -13.68
N SER A 2 7.86 15.22 -14.33
CA SER A 2 7.01 16.32 -13.88
C SER A 2 6.29 15.96 -12.57
N ASP A 3 5.73 16.95 -11.90
CA ASP A 3 4.95 16.69 -10.68
C ASP A 3 3.67 15.90 -10.96
N GLU A 4 3.07 16.09 -12.14
CA GLU A 4 1.95 15.27 -12.61
C GLU A 4 2.36 13.80 -12.79
N GLU A 5 3.52 13.55 -13.40
CA GLU A 5 4.04 12.19 -13.55
C GLU A 5 4.39 11.55 -12.20
N LYS A 6 4.93 12.32 -11.25
CA LYS A 6 5.20 11.85 -9.88
C LYS A 6 3.91 11.48 -9.16
N VAL A 7 2.88 12.31 -9.26
CA VAL A 7 1.56 12.04 -8.67
C VAL A 7 0.98 10.77 -9.24
N ARG A 8 0.89 10.65 -10.57
CA ARG A 8 0.38 9.44 -11.23
C ARG A 8 1.15 8.21 -10.76
N HIS A 9 2.47 8.28 -10.77
CA HIS A 9 3.33 7.18 -10.35
C HIS A 9 3.14 6.81 -8.87
N ALA A 10 2.99 7.78 -7.97
CA ALA A 10 2.70 7.54 -6.56
C ALA A 10 1.36 6.80 -6.38
N LEU A 11 0.31 7.25 -7.05
CA LEU A 11 -1.02 6.67 -6.94
C LEU A 11 -1.08 5.25 -7.51
N GLU A 12 -0.47 5.02 -8.67
CA GLU A 12 -0.37 3.70 -9.29
C GLU A 12 0.37 2.71 -8.38
N ARG A 13 1.48 3.13 -7.78
CA ARG A 13 2.26 2.29 -6.85
C ARG A 13 1.50 1.98 -5.57
N ALA A 14 0.88 2.99 -4.96
CA ALA A 14 0.07 2.81 -3.76
C ALA A 14 -1.11 1.86 -4.00
N ALA A 15 -1.80 2.00 -5.15
CA ALA A 15 -2.91 1.14 -5.54
C ALA A 15 -2.45 -0.31 -5.80
N ALA A 16 -1.34 -0.50 -6.51
CA ALA A 16 -0.76 -1.82 -6.75
C ALA A 16 -0.33 -2.49 -5.43
N ALA A 17 0.28 -1.74 -4.51
CA ALA A 17 0.64 -2.24 -3.20
C ALA A 17 -0.56 -2.68 -2.36
N LEU A 18 -1.67 -1.91 -2.40
CA LEU A 18 -2.91 -2.31 -1.74
C LEU A 18 -3.47 -3.60 -2.35
N ALA A 19 -3.59 -3.68 -3.68
CA ALA A 19 -4.08 -4.86 -4.38
C ALA A 19 -3.26 -6.12 -4.05
N ASP A 20 -1.93 -5.98 -3.98
CA ASP A 20 -1.03 -7.06 -3.57
C ASP A 20 -1.27 -7.51 -2.11
N ALA A 21 -1.53 -6.55 -1.20
CA ALA A 21 -1.80 -6.84 0.20
C ALA A 21 -3.17 -7.52 0.40
N GLU A 22 -4.19 -7.11 -0.35
CA GLU A 22 -5.51 -7.73 -0.38
C GLU A 22 -5.45 -9.15 -0.94
N ALA A 23 -4.76 -9.36 -2.06
CA ALA A 23 -4.55 -10.69 -2.63
C ALA A 23 -3.82 -11.63 -1.64
N ALA A 24 -2.85 -11.11 -0.88
CA ALA A 24 -2.19 -11.86 0.18
C ALA A 24 -3.14 -12.24 1.33
N LEU A 25 -4.08 -11.36 1.69
CA LEU A 25 -5.10 -11.62 2.71
C LEU A 25 -6.07 -12.71 2.26
N ASP A 26 -6.55 -12.64 1.02
CA ASP A 26 -7.53 -13.58 0.47
C ASP A 26 -6.98 -15.00 0.38
N ALA A 27 -5.69 -15.14 0.02
CA ALA A 27 -4.99 -16.42 -0.11
C ALA A 27 -4.67 -17.13 1.22
N CYS A 28 -5.02 -16.53 2.37
CA CYS A 28 -4.61 -17.00 3.70
C CYS A 28 -5.75 -17.61 4.52
N SER A 29 -5.38 -18.45 5.50
CA SER A 29 -6.29 -18.98 6.52
C SER A 29 -6.82 -17.86 7.43
N ALA A 30 -7.92 -18.12 8.16
CA ALA A 30 -8.51 -17.16 9.09
C ALA A 30 -7.51 -16.66 10.16
N ALA A 31 -6.64 -17.56 10.67
CA ALA A 31 -5.62 -17.20 11.66
C ALA A 31 -4.56 -16.24 11.10
N THR A 32 -4.13 -16.46 9.85
CA THR A 32 -3.15 -15.58 9.18
C THR A 32 -3.81 -14.26 8.73
N ARG A 33 -5.09 -14.27 8.37
CA ARG A 33 -5.84 -13.06 8.01
C ARG A 33 -5.86 -12.04 9.14
N ALA A 34 -6.09 -12.47 10.38
CA ALA A 34 -6.06 -11.57 11.54
C ALA A 34 -4.70 -10.85 11.71
N GLN A 35 -3.60 -11.50 11.32
CA GLN A 35 -2.25 -10.91 11.37
C GLN A 35 -1.95 -9.98 10.18
N LEU A 36 -2.62 -10.18 9.04
CA LEU A 36 -2.45 -9.40 7.82
C LEU A 36 -3.37 -8.17 7.77
N ALA A 37 -4.55 -8.24 8.38
CA ALA A 37 -5.55 -7.17 8.35
C ALA A 37 -5.00 -5.78 8.72
N PRO A 38 -4.14 -5.61 9.76
CA PRO A 38 -3.55 -4.32 10.07
C PRO A 38 -2.63 -3.77 8.96
N LEU A 39 -1.99 -4.63 8.18
CA LEU A 39 -1.11 -4.22 7.08
C LEU A 39 -1.93 -3.75 5.87
N VAL A 40 -3.00 -4.47 5.57
CA VAL A 40 -3.96 -4.05 4.54
C VAL A 40 -4.56 -2.69 4.92
N GLN A 41 -5.00 -2.53 6.17
CA GLN A 41 -5.51 -1.25 6.65
C GLN A 41 -4.49 -0.12 6.55
N ARG A 42 -3.21 -0.39 6.86
CA ARG A 42 -2.12 0.60 6.66
C ARG A 42 -1.94 0.97 5.18
N ALA A 43 -2.01 0.00 4.26
CA ALA A 43 -1.93 0.28 2.83
C ALA A 43 -3.13 1.11 2.33
N ILE A 44 -4.35 0.84 2.84
CA ILE A 44 -5.55 1.63 2.54
C ILE A 44 -5.36 3.09 3.00
N LEU A 45 -4.93 3.30 4.25
CA LEU A 45 -4.71 4.64 4.79
C LEU A 45 -3.62 5.39 4.01
N ALA A 46 -2.51 4.72 3.69
CA ALA A 46 -1.42 5.29 2.91
C ALA A 46 -1.86 5.67 1.48
N LEU A 47 -2.71 4.87 0.82
CA LEU A 47 -3.31 5.24 -0.46
C LEU A 47 -4.22 6.47 -0.33
N GLY A 48 -5.03 6.53 0.74
CA GLY A 48 -5.87 7.70 1.04
C GLY A 48 -5.04 8.98 1.23
N ASP A 49 -3.95 8.89 2.00
CA ASP A 49 -3.02 10.00 2.21
C ASP A 49 -2.30 10.39 0.92
N ALA A 50 -1.85 9.43 0.11
CA ALA A 50 -1.23 9.71 -1.18
C ALA A 50 -2.17 10.49 -2.12
N LYS A 51 -3.45 10.08 -2.18
CA LYS A 51 -4.50 10.80 -2.92
C LYS A 51 -4.69 12.22 -2.41
N TRP A 52 -4.95 12.36 -1.11
CA TRP A 52 -5.18 13.67 -0.52
C TRP A 52 -4.01 14.63 -0.73
N ARG A 53 -2.77 14.15 -0.57
CA ARG A 53 -1.55 14.94 -0.74
C ARG A 53 -1.28 15.33 -2.18
N SER A 54 -1.68 14.49 -3.13
CA SER A 54 -1.56 14.79 -4.56
C SER A 54 -2.45 15.94 -5.00
N GLU A 55 -3.59 16.12 -4.34
CA GLU A 55 -4.55 17.19 -4.60
C GLU A 55 -4.23 18.49 -3.83
N HIS A 56 -3.64 18.40 -2.63
CA HIS A 56 -3.59 19.53 -1.68
C HIS A 56 -2.20 19.94 -1.17
N ALA A 57 -1.13 19.19 -1.43
CA ALA A 57 0.16 19.43 -0.77
C ALA A 57 1.36 19.38 -1.72
N SER A 58 1.83 18.18 -2.08
CA SER A 58 2.97 18.04 -2.98
C SER A 58 3.06 16.61 -3.55
N ALA A 59 3.55 16.53 -4.78
CA ALA A 59 3.84 15.25 -5.44
C ALA A 59 4.87 14.41 -4.66
N SER A 60 5.86 15.07 -4.04
CA SER A 60 6.88 14.39 -3.22
C SER A 60 6.28 13.75 -1.97
N THR A 61 5.29 14.40 -1.33
CA THR A 61 4.61 13.82 -0.16
C THR A 61 3.70 12.67 -0.57
N ALA A 62 3.01 12.76 -1.71
CA ALA A 62 2.25 11.63 -2.25
C ALA A 62 3.14 10.39 -2.48
N MET A 63 4.37 10.59 -3.00
CA MET A 63 5.37 9.53 -3.17
C MET A 63 5.81 8.88 -1.84
N LEU A 64 5.91 9.65 -0.75
CA LEU A 64 6.24 9.10 0.57
C LEU A 64 5.15 8.12 1.04
N TYR A 65 3.89 8.50 0.93
CA TYR A 65 2.77 7.62 1.32
C TYR A 65 2.63 6.42 0.38
N ALA A 66 2.93 6.56 -0.91
CA ALA A 66 3.01 5.40 -1.81
C ALA A 66 4.06 4.37 -1.34
N HIS A 67 5.21 4.84 -0.85
CA HIS A 67 6.22 3.97 -0.27
C HIS A 67 5.78 3.30 1.04
N GLU A 68 4.97 3.97 1.86
CA GLU A 68 4.39 3.36 3.06
C GLU A 68 3.43 2.21 2.71
N ALA A 69 2.59 2.38 1.68
CA ALA A 69 1.71 1.33 1.18
C ALA A 69 2.51 0.11 0.71
N GLU A 70 3.60 0.33 -0.03
CA GLU A 70 4.50 -0.75 -0.48
C GLU A 70 5.16 -1.49 0.68
N THR A 71 5.63 -0.76 1.68
CA THR A 71 6.25 -1.36 2.87
C THR A 71 5.26 -2.27 3.59
N ALA A 72 4.00 -1.87 3.68
CA ALA A 72 2.93 -2.70 4.22
C ALA A 72 2.69 -3.96 3.36
N ALA A 73 2.65 -3.83 2.04
CA ALA A 73 2.47 -4.94 1.10
C ALA A 73 3.63 -5.95 1.14
N VAL A 74 4.88 -5.48 1.20
CA VAL A 74 6.07 -6.33 1.36
C VAL A 74 6.02 -7.08 2.69
N ALA A 75 5.64 -6.40 3.77
CA ALA A 75 5.50 -7.01 5.08
C ALA A 75 4.35 -8.03 5.14
N ALA A 76 3.27 -7.83 4.38
CA ALA A 76 2.20 -8.81 4.20
C ALA A 76 2.71 -10.05 3.46
N ARG A 77 3.36 -9.88 2.30
CA ARG A 77 3.96 -10.99 1.52
C ARG A 77 4.95 -11.81 2.35
N ALA A 78 5.80 -11.16 3.14
CA ALA A 78 6.76 -11.84 4.02
C ALA A 78 6.06 -12.72 5.07
N ARG A 79 4.92 -12.28 5.63
CA ARG A 79 4.13 -13.08 6.57
C ARG A 79 3.47 -14.27 5.89
N VAL A 80 2.88 -14.09 4.70
CA VAL A 80 2.30 -15.20 3.92
C VAL A 80 3.34 -16.28 3.65
N ARG A 81 4.55 -15.89 3.22
CA ARG A 81 5.65 -16.84 2.95
C ARG A 81 6.09 -17.63 4.18
N ARG A 82 5.99 -17.06 5.38
CA ARG A 82 6.35 -17.74 6.64
C ARG A 82 5.26 -18.66 7.19
N ALA A 83 4.03 -18.53 6.68
CA ALA A 83 2.87 -19.31 7.11
C ALA A 83 2.56 -20.50 6.19
N ARG A 84 3.30 -20.64 5.08
CA ARG A 84 3.28 -21.78 4.16
C ARG A 84 4.34 -22.79 4.56
#